data_AF-A0A1I7VMQ7-F1
#
_entry.id   AF-A0A1I7VMQ7-F1
#
_cell.length_a   1.000
_cell.length_b   1.000
_cell.length_c   1.000
_cell.angle_alpha   90.00
_cell.angle_beta   90.00
_cell.angle_gamma   90.00
#
_symmetry.space_group_name_H-M   'P 1'
#
loop_
_entity.id
_entity.type
_entity.pdbx_description
1 polymer ?
#
loop_
_entity_poly.entity_id
_entity_poly.type
_entity_poly.pdbx_seq_one_letter_code
_entity_poly.pdbx_strand_id
1 'polypeptide(L)'
;MLKYQVRSRKLYTNYQSKTSRSISLSNSSYPFDKPSSSSSSEEETIHICDRSSSTSSLSSVDSSDASEWGTLRIYTGGIKEDTDYKTLKISTNHTVKNIVHTILGKFRICKDPNLFEIIMEVWTRYNGEQ
;
A
#
# COMPACT_ATOMS: atom_id res chain seq x y z
N MET A 1 20.69 7.04 -2.48
CA MET A 1 19.61 6.36 -1.71
C MET A 1 18.75 5.60 -2.72
N LEU A 2 18.46 4.33 -2.46
CA LEU A 2 17.59 3.51 -3.31
C LEU A 2 16.12 3.94 -3.09
N LYS A 3 15.37 4.13 -4.18
CA LYS A 3 13.96 4.49 -4.12
C LYS A 3 13.13 3.42 -4.84
N TYR A 4 12.27 2.73 -4.10
CA TYR A 4 11.35 1.76 -4.67
C TYR A 4 9.99 2.41 -4.93
N GLN A 5 9.41 2.24 -6.11
CA GLN A 5 8.13 2.85 -6.46
C GLN A 5 7.21 1.85 -7.16
N VAL A 6 5.95 1.80 -6.73
CA VAL A 6 4.89 1.08 -7.47
C VAL A 6 4.27 2.06 -8.46
N ARG A 7 4.17 1.65 -9.73
CA ARG A 7 3.47 2.43 -10.76
C ARG A 7 2.64 1.53 -11.65
N SER A 8 1.63 2.11 -12.29
CA SER A 8 0.93 1.43 -13.39
C SER A 8 1.87 1.30 -14.59
N ARG A 9 1.89 0.12 -15.21
CA ARG A 9 2.57 -0.12 -16.48
C ARG A 9 1.87 0.69 -17.55
N LYS A 10 2.62 1.58 -18.20
CA LYS A 10 2.15 2.19 -19.46
C LYS A 10 2.34 1.12 -20.52
N LEU A 11 1.23 0.57 -21.04
CA LEU A 11 1.28 -0.15 -22.29
C LEU A 11 1.73 0.87 -23.34
N TYR A 12 2.94 0.75 -23.86
CA TYR A 12 3.36 1.54 -25.00
C TYR A 12 2.52 1.11 -26.20
N THR A 13 1.38 1.75 -26.39
CA THR A 13 0.76 1.80 -27.72
C THR A 13 1.64 2.75 -28.53
N ASN A 14 2.55 2.19 -29.31
CA ASN A 14 3.25 2.94 -30.35
C ASN A 14 2.23 3.37 -31.41
N TYR A 15 1.52 4.46 -31.14
CA TYR A 15 0.84 5.26 -32.14
C TYR A 15 1.01 6.72 -31.77
N GLN A 16 1.84 7.40 -32.55
CA GLN A 16 1.91 8.85 -32.55
C GLN A 16 0.52 9.42 -32.86
N SER A 17 -0.07 10.16 -31.92
CA SER A 17 -0.92 11.32 -32.24
C SER A 17 -1.37 12.03 -30.96
N LYS A 18 -0.84 13.25 -30.80
CA LYS A 18 -1.48 14.51 -30.39
C LYS A 18 -2.72 14.45 -29.48
N THR A 19 -2.60 15.12 -28.33
CA THR A 19 -3.66 15.81 -27.55
C THR A 19 -4.97 15.05 -27.37
N SER A 20 -5.24 14.54 -26.17
CA SER A 20 -6.62 14.21 -25.77
C SER A 20 -6.80 14.42 -24.27
N ARG A 21 -7.73 15.33 -23.97
CA ARG A 21 -8.28 15.63 -22.64
C ARG A 21 -8.70 14.33 -21.94
N SER A 22 -8.45 14.27 -20.63
CA SER A 22 -8.97 13.22 -19.76
C SER A 22 -10.49 13.17 -19.84
N ILE A 23 -11.02 12.08 -20.38
CA ILE A 23 -12.45 11.81 -20.48
C ILE A 23 -12.86 11.21 -19.12
N SER A 24 -13.58 11.97 -18.31
CA SER A 24 -14.28 11.48 -17.12
C SER A 24 -15.44 10.59 -17.57
N LEU A 25 -15.39 9.31 -17.24
CA LEU A 25 -16.50 8.37 -17.43
C LEU A 25 -17.39 8.39 -16.18
N SER A 26 -18.58 8.94 -16.36
CA SER A 26 -19.72 8.88 -15.47
C SER A 26 -20.49 7.56 -15.59
N ASN A 27 -21.42 7.36 -14.66
CA ASN A 27 -22.42 6.28 -14.47
C ASN A 27 -21.94 5.09 -13.62
N SER A 28 -22.73 4.53 -12.71
CA SER A 28 -24.19 4.47 -12.64
C SER A 28 -24.66 4.30 -11.19
N SER A 29 -25.68 5.06 -10.81
CA SER A 29 -26.42 4.90 -9.55
C SER A 29 -27.45 3.79 -9.72
N TYR A 30 -27.50 2.83 -8.79
CA TYR A 30 -28.60 1.87 -8.68
C TYR A 30 -29.16 1.94 -7.25
N PRO A 31 -30.48 2.13 -7.08
CA PRO A 31 -31.14 2.10 -5.79
C PRO A 31 -31.57 0.67 -5.46
N PHE A 32 -31.37 0.22 -4.22
CA PHE A 32 -32.09 -0.95 -3.71
C PHE A 32 -32.28 -0.88 -2.20
N ASP A 33 -33.50 -0.51 -1.85
CA ASP A 33 -34.40 -1.00 -0.81
C ASP A 33 -33.91 -1.40 0.59
N LYS A 34 -34.60 -0.75 1.52
CA LYS A 34 -34.72 -0.93 2.97
C LYS A 34 -35.56 -2.18 3.27
N PRO A 35 -35.28 -2.88 4.39
CA PRO A 35 -36.39 -3.24 5.27
C PRO A 35 -36.11 -2.91 6.75
N SER A 36 -37.20 -2.67 7.48
CA SER A 36 -37.26 -2.36 8.92
C SER A 36 -37.62 -3.59 9.76
N SER A 37 -37.35 -3.47 11.07
CA SER A 37 -37.97 -4.16 12.24
C SER A 37 -37.35 -5.54 12.61
N SER A 38 -37.14 -5.95 13.87
CA SER A 38 -37.61 -5.52 15.21
C SER A 38 -36.81 -6.19 16.36
N SER A 39 -36.74 -5.50 17.51
CA SER A 39 -36.57 -5.88 18.94
C SER A 39 -36.12 -7.30 19.38
N SER A 40 -35.19 -7.36 20.36
CA SER A 40 -35.48 -7.77 21.75
C SER A 40 -34.28 -7.55 22.70
N SER A 41 -34.60 -7.05 23.90
CA SER A 41 -33.93 -7.14 25.21
C SER A 41 -32.65 -8.00 25.35
N GLU A 42 -31.61 -7.47 26.01
CA GLU A 42 -31.14 -7.96 27.32
C GLU A 42 -29.90 -7.22 27.88
N GLU A 43 -29.99 -7.00 29.20
CA GLU A 43 -29.06 -6.61 30.26
C GLU A 43 -27.70 -5.91 30.02
N GLU A 44 -27.60 -4.76 30.69
CA GLU A 44 -26.43 -3.94 30.97
C GLU A 44 -25.47 -4.65 31.94
N THR A 45 -24.30 -5.05 31.46
CA THR A 45 -23.15 -5.37 32.34
C THR A 45 -21.96 -4.51 31.90
N ILE A 46 -21.65 -3.51 32.73
CA ILE A 46 -20.49 -2.63 32.57
C ILE A 46 -19.22 -3.46 32.78
N HIS A 47 -18.57 -3.87 31.69
CA HIS A 47 -17.21 -4.40 31.76
C HIS A 47 -16.22 -3.23 31.82
N ILE A 48 -15.71 -2.97 33.03
CA ILE A 48 -14.55 -2.12 33.26
C ILE A 48 -13.35 -2.85 32.63
N CYS A 49 -12.96 -2.43 31.42
CA CYS A 49 -11.76 -2.93 30.79
C CYS A 49 -10.55 -2.31 31.50
N ASP A 50 -9.95 -3.05 32.43
CA ASP A 50 -8.70 -2.69 33.11
C ASP A 50 -7.62 -2.31 32.08
N ARG A 51 -7.34 -1.00 31.97
CA ARG A 51 -6.20 -0.46 31.21
C ARG A 51 -4.92 -0.73 31.99
N SER A 52 -4.43 -1.97 31.95
CA SER A 52 -3.07 -2.26 32.38
C SER A 52 -2.07 -1.63 31.41
N SER A 53 -1.52 -0.49 31.82
CA SER A 53 -0.41 0.21 31.17
C SER A 53 0.91 -0.53 31.48
N SER A 54 1.25 -1.52 30.68
CA SER A 54 2.56 -2.17 30.78
C SER A 54 3.62 -1.39 30.01
N THR A 55 4.28 -0.45 30.68
CA THR A 55 5.54 0.15 30.23
C THR A 55 6.69 -0.77 30.64
N SER A 56 6.92 -1.83 29.87
CA SER A 56 8.04 -2.74 30.12
C SER A 56 8.88 -2.93 28.86
N SER A 57 10.04 -2.28 28.92
CA SER A 57 11.33 -2.73 28.40
C SER A 57 11.61 -2.54 26.90
N LEU A 58 12.21 -1.38 26.59
CA LEU A 58 13.05 -1.18 25.42
C LEU A 58 14.44 -1.79 25.68
N SER A 59 14.63 -3.05 25.30
CA SER A 59 15.93 -3.72 25.17
C SER A 59 15.68 -4.95 24.28
N SER A 60 16.40 -5.28 23.23
CA SER A 60 17.80 -5.06 22.89
C SER A 60 17.88 -5.14 21.36
N VAL A 61 18.73 -4.31 20.73
CA VAL A 61 19.09 -4.49 19.31
C VAL A 61 20.11 -5.61 19.22
N ASP A 62 19.66 -6.86 19.32
CA ASP A 62 20.51 -8.00 18.98
C ASP A 62 20.70 -8.02 17.46
N SER A 63 21.79 -7.40 17.02
CA SER A 63 22.28 -7.45 15.66
C SER A 63 23.09 -8.74 15.48
N SER A 64 22.44 -9.89 15.41
CA SER A 64 23.07 -11.14 14.93
C SER A 64 22.11 -12.26 14.52
N ASP A 65 20.79 -12.12 14.69
CA ASP A 65 19.86 -12.92 13.89
C ASP A 65 19.59 -12.14 12.61
N ALA A 66 20.07 -12.64 11.47
CA ALA A 66 19.62 -12.16 10.17
C ALA A 66 18.14 -12.53 10.06
N SER A 67 17.28 -11.72 10.71
CA SER A 67 15.84 -11.90 10.67
C SER A 67 15.50 -12.04 9.20
N GLU A 68 14.88 -13.17 8.84
CA GLU A 68 14.41 -13.41 7.47
C GLU A 68 13.55 -12.25 6.94
N TRP A 69 13.09 -11.40 7.88
CA TRP A 69 12.32 -10.20 7.69
C TRP A 69 13.18 -8.93 7.65
N GLY A 70 13.11 -8.23 6.52
CA GLY A 70 13.51 -6.84 6.37
C GLY A 70 12.32 -5.88 6.28
N THR A 71 12.62 -4.59 6.09
CA THR A 71 11.59 -3.58 5.77
C THR A 71 11.86 -2.95 4.40
N LEU A 72 10.80 -2.71 3.64
CA LEU A 72 10.84 -2.08 2.33
C LEU A 72 9.99 -0.81 2.36
N ARG A 73 10.62 0.34 2.11
CA ARG A 73 9.92 1.62 1.90
C ARG A 73 9.54 1.77 0.45
N ILE A 74 8.25 1.69 0.16
CA ILE A 74 7.68 1.78 -1.19
C ILE A 74 7.03 3.14 -1.34
N TYR A 75 7.47 3.92 -2.32
CA TYR A 75 6.87 5.18 -2.68
C TYR A 75 5.59 4.97 -3.50
N THR A 76 4.53 5.66 -3.10
CA THR A 76 3.16 5.37 -3.53
C THR A 76 2.49 6.52 -4.28
N GLY A 77 3.21 7.62 -4.57
CA GLY A 77 2.64 8.76 -5.30
C GLY A 77 2.02 8.41 -6.66
N GLY A 78 2.47 7.34 -7.33
CA GLY A 78 1.84 6.83 -8.57
C GLY A 78 0.57 6.01 -8.38
N ILE A 79 0.13 5.83 -7.13
CA ILE A 79 -0.97 4.95 -6.69
C ILE A 79 -1.97 5.72 -5.82
N LYS A 80 -1.47 6.51 -4.86
CA LYS A 80 -2.23 7.41 -4.00
C LYS A 80 -1.44 8.68 -3.75
N GLU A 81 -1.99 9.82 -4.16
CA GLU A 81 -1.31 11.13 -4.08
C GLU A 81 -1.12 11.61 -2.64
N ASP A 82 -2.06 11.33 -1.73
CA ASP A 82 -1.98 11.72 -0.31
C ASP A 82 -1.01 10.87 0.53
N THR A 83 -0.22 9.99 -0.09
CA THR A 83 0.68 9.09 0.64
C THR A 83 2.00 8.98 -0.09
N ASP A 84 3.04 9.56 0.51
CA ASP A 84 4.38 9.56 -0.07
C ASP A 84 4.94 8.13 -0.15
N TYR A 85 4.85 7.39 0.94
CA TYR A 85 5.37 6.03 1.04
C TYR A 85 4.58 5.13 1.99
N LYS A 86 4.71 3.83 1.77
CA LYS A 86 4.31 2.77 2.70
C LYS A 86 5.52 1.90 3.05
N THR A 87 5.74 1.69 4.34
CA THR A 87 6.71 0.70 4.81
C THR A 87 6.04 -0.66 4.93
N LEU A 88 6.63 -1.69 4.32
CA LEU A 88 6.20 -3.09 4.43
C LEU A 88 7.30 -3.91 5.11
N LYS A 89 6.90 -4.82 6.01
CA LYS A 89 7.77 -5.91 6.46
C LYS A 89 7.78 -6.96 5.34
N ILE A 90 8.95 -7.34 4.86
CA ILE A 90 9.13 -8.28 3.75
C ILE A 90 10.17 -9.33 4.14
N SER A 91 10.12 -10.49 3.50
CA SER A 91 11.18 -11.51 3.60
C SER A 91 11.72 -11.84 2.22
N THR A 92 12.78 -12.64 2.14
CA THR A 92 13.34 -13.15 0.88
C THR A 92 12.34 -13.97 0.05
N ASN A 93 11.30 -14.51 0.69
CA ASN A 93 10.22 -15.26 0.04
C ASN A 93 9.13 -14.35 -0.60
N HIS A 94 9.16 -13.04 -0.35
CA HIS A 94 8.18 -12.12 -0.92
C HIS A 94 8.48 -11.82 -2.39
N THR A 95 7.54 -12.15 -3.27
CA THR A 95 7.65 -11.75 -4.68
C THR A 95 7.11 -10.33 -4.90
N VAL A 96 7.50 -9.72 -6.02
CA VAL A 96 6.93 -8.45 -6.49
C VAL A 96 5.40 -8.51 -6.57
N LYS A 97 4.84 -9.64 -7.01
CA LYS A 97 3.38 -9.83 -7.08
C LYS A 97 2.73 -9.74 -5.70
N ASN A 98 3.32 -10.38 -4.68
CA ASN A 98 2.85 -10.29 -3.29
C ASN A 98 2.87 -8.84 -2.79
N ILE A 99 3.95 -8.11 -3.10
CA ILE A 99 4.11 -6.71 -2.69
C ILE A 99 3.07 -5.81 -3.36
N VAL A 100 2.86 -5.95 -4.68
CA VAL A 100 1.86 -5.20 -5.43
C VAL A 100 0.45 -5.48 -4.88
N HIS A 101 0.08 -6.74 -4.69
CA HIS A 101 -1.20 -7.10 -4.07
C HIS A 101 -1.40 -6.43 -2.71
N THR A 102 -0.37 -6.47 -1.86
CA THR A 102 -0.42 -5.85 -0.54
C THR A 102 -0.64 -4.33 -0.61
N ILE A 103 0.05 -3.64 -1.52
CA ILE A 103 -0.11 -2.20 -1.72
C ILE A 103 -1.50 -1.86 -2.24
N LEU A 104 -1.98 -2.55 -3.27
CA LEU A 104 -3.31 -2.32 -3.83
C LEU A 104 -4.41 -2.57 -2.78
N GLY A 105 -4.28 -3.66 -2.00
CA GLY A 105 -5.19 -3.96 -0.90
C GLY A 105 -5.20 -2.89 0.19
N LYS A 106 -4.03 -2.38 0.59
CA LYS A 106 -3.92 -1.31 1.60
C LYS A 106 -4.56 0.00 1.16
N PHE A 107 -4.58 0.29 -0.14
CA PHE A 107 -5.23 1.47 -0.70
C PHE A 107 -6.64 1.20 -1.27
N ARG A 108 -7.17 -0.02 -1.09
CA ARG A 108 -8.48 -0.46 -1.61
C ARG A 108 -8.65 -0.24 -3.12
N ILE A 109 -7.57 -0.46 -3.88
CA ILE A 109 -7.57 -0.33 -5.35
C ILE A 109 -7.95 -1.67 -5.97
N CYS A 110 -9.13 -1.73 -6.58
CA CYS A 110 -9.64 -2.91 -7.28
C CYS A 110 -9.18 -2.90 -8.75
N LYS A 111 -7.90 -3.12 -9.00
CA LYS A 111 -7.31 -3.23 -10.35
C LYS A 111 -6.45 -4.48 -10.45
N ASP A 112 -6.27 -4.99 -11.66
CA ASP A 112 -5.39 -6.15 -11.90
C ASP A 112 -3.94 -5.82 -11.49
N PRO A 113 -3.33 -6.56 -10.54
CA PRO A 113 -1.93 -6.43 -10.13
C PRO A 113 -0.93 -6.51 -11.29
N ASN A 114 -1.27 -7.22 -12.37
CA ASN A 114 -0.42 -7.32 -13.56
C ASN A 114 -0.34 -6.01 -14.35
N LEU A 115 -1.19 -5.03 -14.06
CA LEU A 115 -1.08 -3.68 -14.62
C LEU A 115 -0.10 -2.80 -13.84
N PHE A 116 0.60 -3.34 -12.85
CA PHE A 116 1.55 -2.62 -12.03
C PHE A 116 2.94 -3.28 -12.08
N GLU A 117 3.93 -2.48 -11.72
CA GLU A 117 5.32 -2.89 -11.59
C GLU A 117 5.97 -2.15 -10.43
N ILE A 118 7.08 -2.71 -9.93
CA ILE A 118 7.96 -2.06 -8.95
C ILE A 118 9.24 -1.68 -9.65
N ILE A 119 9.64 -0.43 -9.51
CA ILE A 119 10.93 0.08 -9.98
C ILE A 119 11.82 0.35 -8.79
N MET A 120 13.12 0.11 -8.96
CA MET A 120 14.16 0.61 -8.09
C MET A 120 14.93 1.72 -8.82
N GLU A 121 14.79 2.95 -8.35
CA GLU A 121 15.59 4.09 -8.80
C GLU A 121 16.88 4.16 -7.99
N VAL A 122 18.02 4.20 -8.69
CA VAL A 122 19.36 4.28 -8.11
C VAL A 122 19.98 5.62 -8.49
N TRP A 123 20.35 6.41 -7.49
CA TRP A 123 21.06 7.67 -7.69
C TRP A 123 22.52 7.50 -7.27
N THR A 124 23.44 7.68 -8.22
CA THR A 124 24.88 7.69 -7.99
C THR A 124 25.43 9.10 -8.13
N ARG A 125 26.45 9.45 -7.36
CA ARG A 125 27.19 10.71 -7.58
C ARG A 125 28.24 10.44 -8.65
N TYR A 126 28.31 11.29 -9.66
CA TYR A 126 29.37 11.25 -10.65
C TYR A 126 30.53 12.10 -10.11
N ASN A 127 31.53 11.46 -9.51
CA ASN A 127 32.80 12.10 -9.19
C ASN A 127 33.75 11.81 -10.36
N GLY A 128 33.59 12.55 -11.45
CA GLY A 128 34.60 12.60 -12.50
C GLY A 128 35.74 13.50 -12.04
N GLU A 129 36.77 12.93 -11.43
CA GLU A 129 38.10 13.54 -11.56
C GLU A 129 38.62 13.15 -12.94
N GLN A 130 38.90 14.16 -13.76
CA GLN A 130 39.44 14.06 -15.11
C GLN A 130 40.81 14.72 -15.13
#